data_AF-A0A511ZHG6-F1
#
_entry.id   AF-A0A511ZHG6-F1
#
_cell.length_a   1.000
_cell.length_b   1.000
_cell.length_c   1.000
_cell.angle_alpha   90.00
_cell.angle_beta   90.00
_cell.angle_gamma   90.00
#
_symmetry.space_group_name_H-M   'P 1'
#
loop_
_entity.id
_entity.type
_entity.pdbx_description
1 polymer ?
#
loop_
_entity_poly.entity_id
_entity_poly.type
_entity_poly.pdbx_seq_one_letter_code
_entity_poly.pdbx_strand_id
1 'polypeptide(L)'
;MSKRFLIIIVTLLIAIAAILFAARSQTAPNTISYADPAGLLIAIGMVVVLFLPPLLLSFFHNSIVRTISAVYQIFIAIAFIGLIPAAIFASAGIAVTIAAIAGTLTSIASIFVTLFAGKSKNTYSF
;
A
#
# COMPACT_ATOMS: atom_id res chain seq x y z
N MET A 1 14.88 -10.35 6.82
CA MET A 1 14.85 -9.23 5.86
C MET A 1 13.77 -9.40 4.80
N SER A 2 13.75 -10.51 4.04
CA SER A 2 12.84 -10.68 2.89
C SER A 2 11.35 -10.53 3.19
N LYS A 3 10.88 -10.91 4.39
CA LYS A 3 9.43 -10.86 4.71
C LYS A 3 8.84 -9.45 4.67
N ARG A 4 9.56 -8.43 5.15
CA ARG A 4 9.05 -7.03 5.17
C ARG A 4 9.06 -6.42 3.79
N PHE A 5 10.19 -6.53 3.10
CA PHE A 5 10.35 -6.08 1.73
C PHE A 5 9.29 -6.69 0.81
N LEU A 6 9.06 -8.01 0.92
CA LEU A 6 8.06 -8.73 0.13
C LEU A 6 6.64 -8.24 0.42
N ILE A 7 6.29 -8.01 1.69
CA ILE A 7 4.96 -7.47 2.04
C ILE A 7 4.77 -6.06 1.46
N ILE A 8 5.77 -5.18 1.54
CA ILE A 8 5.69 -3.83 0.97
C ILE A 8 5.52 -3.89 -0.55
N ILE A 9 6.24 -4.78 -1.24
CA ILE A 9 6.08 -5.01 -2.67
C ILE A 9 4.67 -5.52 -2.99
N VAL A 10 4.14 -6.48 -2.23
CA VAL A 10 2.80 -7.00 -2.45
C VAL A 10 1.76 -5.89 -2.26
N THR A 11 1.91 -5.04 -1.24
CA THR A 11 1.03 -3.88 -1.05
C THR A 11 1.13 -2.90 -2.22
N LEU A 12 2.33 -2.64 -2.75
CA LEU A 12 2.53 -1.81 -3.94
C LEU A 12 1.81 -2.40 -5.17
N LEU A 13 1.97 -3.70 -5.42
CA LEU A 13 1.30 -4.38 -6.53
C LEU A 13 -0.23 -4.32 -6.40
N ILE A 14 -0.77 -4.48 -5.18
CA ILE A 14 -2.20 -4.33 -4.92
C ILE A 14 -2.66 -2.88 -5.20
N ALA A 15 -1.86 -1.88 -4.83
CA ALA A 15 -2.17 -0.48 -5.10
C ALA A 15 -2.20 -0.18 -6.62
N ILE A 16 -1.21 -0.69 -7.37
CA ILE A 16 -1.17 -0.58 -8.83
C ILE A 16 -2.37 -1.28 -9.46
N ALA A 17 -2.69 -2.50 -9.01
CA ALA A 17 -3.87 -3.23 -9.48
C ALA A 17 -5.18 -2.46 -9.20
N ALA A 18 -5.30 -1.83 -8.03
CA ALA A 18 -6.45 -0.99 -7.70
C ALA A 18 -6.59 0.21 -8.66
N ILE A 19 -5.48 0.87 -9.02
CA ILE A 19 -5.47 1.95 -10.03
C ILE A 19 -5.92 1.43 -11.39
N LEU A 20 -5.38 0.28 -11.83
CA LEU A 20 -5.73 -0.31 -13.12
C LEU A 20 -7.21 -0.73 -13.17
N PHE A 21 -7.76 -1.25 -12.07
CA PHE A 21 -9.19 -1.56 -11.99
C PHE A 21 -10.04 -0.28 -11.96
N ALA A 22 -9.61 0.76 -11.25
CA ALA A 22 -10.30 2.05 -11.23
C ALA A 22 -10.30 2.71 -12.62
N ALA A 23 -9.19 2.60 -13.36
CA ALA A 23 -9.07 3.11 -14.72
C ALA A 23 -10.01 2.43 -15.72
N ARG A 24 -10.43 1.19 -15.43
CA ARG A 24 -11.38 0.43 -16.26
C ARG A 24 -12.81 0.91 -16.06
N SER A 25 -13.18 1.24 -14.83
CA SER A 25 -14.56 1.51 -14.42
C SER A 25 -14.90 2.99 -14.45
N GLN A 26 -14.30 3.80 -15.35
CA GLN A 26 -14.39 5.28 -15.36
C GLN A 26 -15.67 5.83 -14.72
N THR A 27 -15.54 6.32 -13.49
CA THR A 27 -16.69 6.75 -12.68
C THR A 27 -17.01 8.24 -12.83
N ALA A 28 -16.04 9.06 -13.29
CA ALA A 28 -16.22 10.49 -13.51
C ALA A 28 -15.24 11.04 -14.57
N PRO A 29 -15.50 12.22 -15.19
CA PRO A 29 -14.68 12.77 -16.27
C PRO A 29 -13.24 13.13 -15.89
N ASN A 30 -12.95 13.34 -14.59
CA ASN A 30 -11.60 13.60 -14.07
C ASN A 30 -10.99 12.38 -13.36
N THR A 31 -11.60 11.20 -13.50
CA THR A 31 -11.08 9.96 -12.91
C THR A 31 -10.07 9.33 -13.88
N ILE A 32 -9.06 8.68 -13.31
CA ILE A 32 -8.02 7.95 -14.04
C ILE A 32 -8.68 7.05 -15.09
N SER A 33 -8.13 7.02 -16.31
CA SER A 33 -8.71 6.32 -17.45
C SER A 33 -7.65 5.74 -18.36
N TYR A 34 -7.97 4.63 -19.04
CA TYR A 34 -7.15 4.12 -20.14
C TYR A 34 -7.11 5.03 -21.37
N ALA A 35 -8.11 5.90 -21.54
CA ALA A 35 -8.14 6.88 -22.63
C ALA A 35 -7.16 8.05 -22.42
N ASP A 36 -6.75 8.29 -21.17
CA ASP A 36 -5.69 9.24 -20.83
C ASP A 36 -4.46 8.49 -20.27
N PRO A 37 -3.59 7.99 -21.16
CA PRO A 37 -2.43 7.21 -20.75
C PRO A 37 -1.43 8.02 -19.91
N ALA A 38 -1.39 9.35 -20.10
CA ALA A 38 -0.52 10.22 -19.32
C ALA A 38 -1.02 10.30 -17.86
N GLY A 39 -2.32 10.53 -17.66
CA GLY A 39 -2.94 10.55 -16.33
C GLY A 39 -2.78 9.21 -15.59
N LEU A 40 -2.94 8.08 -16.29
CA LEU A 40 -2.74 6.75 -15.73
C LEU A 40 -1.29 6.51 -15.29
N LEU A 41 -0.31 6.86 -16.13
CA LEU A 41 1.11 6.72 -15.81
C LEU A 41 1.53 7.61 -14.64
N ILE A 42 1.01 8.83 -14.56
CA ILE A 42 1.26 9.74 -13.44
C ILE A 42 0.72 9.13 -12.14
N ALA A 43 -0.50 8.58 -12.15
CA ALA A 43 -1.09 7.96 -10.96
C ALA A 43 -0.26 6.75 -10.47
N ILE A 44 0.13 5.86 -11.39
CA ILE A 44 1.01 4.71 -11.06
C ILE A 44 2.36 5.21 -10.55
N GLY A 45 2.96 6.19 -11.22
CA GLY A 45 4.25 6.78 -10.84
C GLY A 45 4.21 7.40 -9.44
N MET A 46 3.16 8.15 -9.10
CA MET A 46 2.99 8.71 -7.76
C MET A 46 2.92 7.63 -6.68
N VAL A 47 2.20 6.54 -6.93
CA VAL A 47 2.14 5.42 -5.97
C VAL A 47 3.50 4.74 -5.83
N VAL A 48 4.22 4.51 -6.93
CA VAL A 48 5.58 3.92 -6.87
C VAL A 48 6.52 4.82 -6.07
N VAL A 49 6.50 6.14 -6.31
CA VAL A 49 7.31 7.12 -5.57
C VAL A 49 6.93 7.17 -4.09
N LEU A 50 5.64 7.10 -3.76
CA LEU A 50 5.16 7.04 -2.38
C LEU A 50 5.66 5.79 -1.64
N PHE A 51 5.84 4.68 -2.34
CA PHE A 51 6.34 3.42 -1.78
C PHE A 51 7.88 3.33 -1.74
N LEU A 52 8.61 4.23 -2.40
CA LEU A 52 10.07 4.25 -2.38
C LEU A 52 10.65 4.42 -0.96
N PRO A 53 10.19 5.40 -0.14
CA PRO A 53 10.66 5.55 1.23
C PRO A 53 10.48 4.27 2.07
N PRO A 54 9.28 3.66 2.18
CA PRO A 54 9.14 2.42 2.96
C PRO A 54 9.95 1.25 2.38
N LEU A 55 10.11 1.16 1.05
CA LEU A 55 10.98 0.16 0.42
C LEU A 55 12.44 0.32 0.83
N LEU A 56 13.00 1.54 0.74
CA LEU A 56 14.37 1.83 1.15
C LEU A 56 14.57 1.63 2.66
N LEU A 57 13.62 2.10 3.48
CA LEU A 57 13.64 1.94 4.93
C LEU A 57 13.59 0.46 5.34
N SER A 58 12.97 -0.41 4.54
CA SER A 58 12.88 -1.84 4.83
C SER A 58 14.24 -2.57 4.83
N PHE A 59 15.27 -2.01 4.18
CA PHE A 59 16.64 -2.58 4.17
C PHE A 59 17.40 -2.31 5.47
N PHE A 60 17.03 -1.27 6.21
CA PHE A 60 17.70 -0.90 7.44
C PHE A 60 17.15 -1.69 8.64
N HIS A 61 18.05 -2.21 9.46
CA HIS A 61 17.71 -3.06 10.61
C HIS A 61 17.47 -2.27 11.91
N ASN A 62 17.64 -0.94 11.89
CA ASN A 62 17.53 -0.10 13.07
C ASN A 62 16.09 0.04 13.58
N SER A 63 15.92 -0.01 14.89
CA SER A 63 14.61 0.13 15.56
C SER A 63 13.91 1.46 15.24
N ILE A 64 14.67 2.54 15.05
CA ILE A 64 14.14 3.86 14.66
C ILE A 64 13.56 3.81 13.24
N VAL A 65 14.32 3.26 12.29
CA VAL A 65 13.91 3.15 10.88
C VAL A 65 12.67 2.27 10.73
N ARG A 66 12.57 1.22 11.54
CA ARG A 66 11.41 0.35 11.63
C ARG A 66 10.16 1.09 12.09
N THR A 67 10.26 1.96 13.10
CA THR A 67 9.12 2.78 13.55
C THR A 67 8.66 3.72 12.45
N ILE A 68 9.60 4.37 11.75
CA ILE A 68 9.28 5.25 10.62
C ILE A 68 8.56 4.46 9.51
N SER A 69 9.07 3.28 9.15
CA SER A 69 8.42 2.40 8.17
C SER A 69 7.00 1.99 8.60
N ALA A 70 6.78 1.70 9.89
CA ALA A 70 5.45 1.39 10.40
C ALA A 70 4.49 2.59 10.28
N VAL A 71 4.97 3.81 10.53
CA VAL A 71 4.19 5.04 10.33
C VAL A 71 3.77 5.20 8.86
N TYR A 72 4.68 5.01 7.91
CA TYR A 72 4.34 5.01 6.48
C TYR A 72 3.27 3.95 6.14
N GLN A 73 3.40 2.76 6.72
CA GLN A 73 2.44 1.68 6.51
C GLN A 73 1.04 2.03 7.05
N ILE A 74 0.96 2.81 8.13
CA ILE A 74 -0.31 3.33 8.67
C ILE A 74 -0.95 4.30 7.69
N PHE A 75 -0.18 5.24 7.12
CA PHE A 75 -0.70 6.16 6.09
C PHE A 75 -1.25 5.41 4.88
N ILE A 76 -0.54 4.38 4.42
CA ILE A 76 -1.00 3.51 3.31
C ILE A 76 -2.29 2.77 3.70
N ALA A 77 -2.37 2.24 4.91
CA ALA A 77 -3.59 1.57 5.39
C ALA A 77 -4.78 2.53 5.43
N ILE A 78 -4.60 3.76 5.90
CA ILE A 78 -5.64 4.80 5.91
C ILE A 78 -6.08 5.12 4.48
N ALA A 79 -5.15 5.24 3.53
CA ALA A 79 -5.48 5.48 2.12
C ALA A 79 -6.36 4.36 1.54
N PHE A 80 -6.02 3.09 1.81
CA PHE A 80 -6.85 1.95 1.39
C PHE A 80 -8.22 1.91 2.09
N ILE A 81 -8.28 2.25 3.38
CA ILE A 81 -9.54 2.36 4.10
C ILE A 81 -10.43 3.44 3.48
N GLY A 82 -9.88 4.60 3.12
CA GLY A 82 -10.59 5.67 2.42
C GLY A 82 -11.02 5.28 0.99
N LEU A 83 -10.27 4.39 0.35
CA LEU A 83 -10.61 3.87 -0.98
C LEU A 83 -11.86 2.98 -0.96
N ILE A 84 -12.16 2.28 0.16
CA ILE A 84 -13.33 1.41 0.28
C ILE A 84 -14.66 2.19 0.10
N PRO A 85 -14.99 3.22 0.90
CA PRO A 85 -16.20 3.99 0.69
C PRO A 85 -16.16 4.71 -0.66
N ALA A 86 -15.00 5.25 -1.07
CA ALA A 86 -14.87 5.90 -2.38
C ALA A 86 -15.25 4.96 -3.53
N ALA A 87 -14.80 3.71 -3.50
CA ALA A 87 -15.11 2.71 -4.52
C ALA A 87 -16.60 2.31 -4.54
N ILE A 88 -17.22 2.21 -3.36
CA ILE A 88 -18.64 1.88 -3.21
C ILE A 88 -19.53 3.04 -3.69
N PHE A 89 -19.26 4.27 -3.23
CA PHE A 89 -20.05 5.45 -3.59
C PHE A 89 -19.85 5.88 -5.05
N ALA A 90 -18.63 5.74 -5.59
CA ALA A 90 -18.37 6.10 -6.98
C ALA A 90 -18.84 5.05 -7.98
N SER A 91 -19.32 3.88 -7.54
CA SER A 91 -19.62 2.74 -8.43
C SER A 91 -18.40 2.29 -9.24
N ALA A 92 -17.19 2.39 -8.64
CA ALA A 92 -15.90 2.05 -9.28
C ALA A 92 -15.73 0.54 -9.58
N GLY A 93 -16.76 -0.25 -9.30
CA GLY A 93 -16.83 -1.67 -9.57
C GLY A 93 -16.32 -2.52 -8.41
N ILE A 94 -16.90 -3.72 -8.29
CA ILE A 94 -16.61 -4.71 -7.24
C ILE A 94 -15.11 -5.02 -7.14
N ALA A 95 -14.40 -5.03 -8.28
CA ALA A 95 -12.97 -5.29 -8.34
C ALA A 95 -12.12 -4.27 -7.56
N VAL A 96 -12.45 -2.97 -7.62
CA VAL A 96 -11.74 -1.92 -6.89
C VAL A 96 -11.98 -2.05 -5.40
N THR A 97 -13.22 -2.36 -4.99
CA THR A 97 -13.56 -2.60 -3.58
C THR A 97 -12.81 -3.81 -3.01
N ILE A 98 -12.73 -4.93 -3.76
CA ILE A 98 -11.97 -6.11 -3.34
C ILE A 98 -10.48 -5.77 -3.20
N ALA A 99 -9.90 -5.05 -4.17
CA ALA A 99 -8.51 -4.62 -4.10
C ALA A 99 -8.25 -3.69 -2.91
N ALA A 100 -9.19 -2.79 -2.59
CA ALA A 100 -9.10 -1.90 -1.44
C ALA A 100 -9.13 -2.65 -0.10
N ILE A 101 -10.01 -3.64 0.03
CA ILE A 101 -10.09 -4.51 1.22
C ILE A 101 -8.80 -5.34 1.36
N ALA A 102 -8.34 -5.97 0.28
CA ALA A 102 -7.10 -6.75 0.28
C ALA A 102 -5.87 -5.88 0.62
N GLY A 103 -5.80 -4.67 0.07
CA GLY A 103 -4.75 -3.69 0.36
C GLY A 103 -4.76 -3.22 1.81
N THR A 104 -5.95 -3.00 2.38
CA THR A 104 -6.13 -2.69 3.80
C THR A 104 -5.61 -3.81 4.69
N LEU A 105 -6.06 -5.05 4.48
CA LEU A 105 -5.64 -6.22 5.25
C LEU A 105 -4.13 -6.45 5.17
N THR A 106 -3.56 -6.34 3.97
CA THR A 106 -2.12 -6.51 3.74
C THR A 106 -1.32 -5.40 4.44
N SER A 107 -1.80 -4.16 4.40
CA SER A 107 -1.15 -3.03 5.08
C SER A 107 -1.18 -3.18 6.60
N ILE A 108 -2.32 -3.61 7.16
CA ILE A 108 -2.45 -3.93 8.58
C ILE A 108 -1.50 -5.07 8.96
N ALA A 109 -1.49 -6.18 8.22
CA ALA A 109 -0.57 -7.28 8.45
C ALA A 109 0.90 -6.82 8.41
N SER A 110 1.23 -5.90 7.51
CA SER A 110 2.56 -5.30 7.43
C SER A 110 2.93 -4.49 8.68
N ILE A 111 1.99 -3.72 9.26
CA ILE A 111 2.22 -3.03 10.54
C ILE A 111 2.54 -4.03 11.64
N PHE A 112 1.77 -5.12 11.75
CA PHE A 112 2.01 -6.17 12.74
C PHE A 112 3.38 -6.83 12.52
N VAL A 113 3.71 -7.27 11.31
CA VAL A 113 5.02 -7.87 11.02
C VAL A 113 6.16 -6.87 11.30
N THR A 114 5.95 -5.60 10.95
CA THR A 114 6.92 -4.54 11.18
C THR A 114 7.05 -4.18 12.64
N LEU A 115 6.05 -4.33 13.51
CA LEU A 115 6.16 -4.07 14.96
C LEU A 115 6.62 -5.29 15.76
N PHE A 116 6.18 -6.51 15.42
CA PHE A 116 6.47 -7.74 16.18
C PHE A 116 7.81 -8.40 15.86
N ALA A 117 8.34 -8.30 14.64
CA ALA A 117 9.65 -8.86 14.27
C ALA A 117 10.88 -8.17 14.92
N GLY A 118 10.75 -7.61 16.12
CA GLY A 118 11.75 -6.82 16.86
C GLY A 118 11.82 -7.19 18.31
N LYS A 119 10.67 -7.59 18.87
CA LYS A 119 10.62 -8.28 20.15
C LYS A 119 11.39 -9.61 20.12
N SER A 120 11.53 -10.24 18.97
CA SER A 120 12.22 -11.54 18.85
C SER A 120 13.74 -11.50 19.06
N LYS A 121 14.38 -10.33 19.20
CA LYS A 121 15.84 -10.23 19.35
C LYS A 121 16.32 -9.79 20.73
N ASN A 122 15.44 -9.81 21.74
CA ASN A 122 15.79 -9.39 23.11
C ASN A 122 15.39 -10.43 24.18
N THR A 123 15.52 -11.71 23.84
CA THR A 123 15.45 -12.79 24.82
C THR A 123 16.73 -13.61 24.67
N TYR A 124 17.52 -13.63 25.76
CA TYR A 124 18.79 -14.34 25.98
C TYR A 124 20.09 -13.61 25.57
N SER A 125 20.65 -12.84 26.50
CA SER A 125 22.05 -13.05 26.92
C SER A 125 22.19 -12.64 28.39
N PHE A 126 22.48 -13.62 29.24
CA PHE A 126 23.07 -13.43 30.56
C PHE A 126 24.48 -12.87 30.43
#